data_AF-A0A8S2ZCF1-F1
#
_entry.id   AF-A0A8S2ZCF1-F1
#
_cell.length_a   1.000
_cell.length_b   1.000
_cell.length_c   1.000
_cell.angle_alpha   90.00
_cell.angle_beta   90.00
_cell.angle_gamma   90.00
#
_symmetry.space_group_name_H-M   'P 1'
#
loop_
_entity.id
_entity.type
_entity.pdbx_description
1 polymer ?
#
loop_
_entity_poly.entity_id
_entity_poly.type
_entity_poly.pdbx_seq_one_letter_code
_entity_poly.pdbx_strand_id
1 'polypeptide(L)'
;KKQSEAVGFQPVEVKMEEGEMQSSSSEEEETYTHKEASSTTTTKEELGEESLNNSASADPLDNLDLPAIADLFEMCKSMCGQRNLSVLLYSLMRHVGVTWRDADDLFTNIGALRCQASHKWLKVFLSGYTEAFTEEGRGGKHSDSFYDIFPEIECEARAYTVEG
;
A
#
# COMPACT_ATOMS: atom_id res chain seq x y z
N LYS A 1 15.47 75.13 7.12
CA LYS A 1 14.60 74.45 8.10
C LYS A 1 13.52 73.69 7.34
N LYS A 2 13.68 72.38 7.14
CA LYS A 2 12.67 71.49 6.55
C LYS A 2 12.18 70.59 7.67
N GLN A 3 10.89 70.67 8.01
CA GLN A 3 10.23 69.79 8.96
C GLN A 3 9.87 68.49 8.22
N SER A 4 10.28 67.36 8.77
CA SER A 4 9.91 66.02 8.35
C SER A 4 8.78 65.53 9.25
N GLU A 5 7.59 65.33 8.69
CA GLU A 5 6.46 64.71 9.37
C GLU A 5 6.60 63.18 9.34
N ALA A 6 6.49 62.57 10.51
CA ALA A 6 6.50 61.13 10.70
C ALA A 6 5.07 60.59 10.56
N VAL A 7 4.86 59.67 9.63
CA VAL A 7 3.58 58.96 9.44
C VAL A 7 3.50 57.84 10.49
N GLY A 8 2.58 57.99 11.44
CA GLY A 8 2.29 56.98 12.46
C GLY A 8 1.52 55.81 11.87
N PHE A 9 2.07 54.60 12.04
CA PHE A 9 1.42 53.34 11.70
C PHE A 9 0.55 52.91 12.89
N GLN A 10 -0.77 52.73 12.68
CA GLN A 10 -1.65 52.14 13.69
C GLN A 10 -1.81 50.63 13.44
N PRO A 11 -1.75 49.79 14.50
CA PRO A 11 -1.96 48.36 14.37
C PRO A 11 -3.45 48.04 14.15
N VAL A 12 -3.72 47.13 13.22
CA VAL A 12 -5.06 46.61 12.92
C VAL A 12 -5.33 45.41 13.84
N GLU A 13 -6.31 45.53 14.74
CA GLU A 13 -6.78 44.41 15.54
C GLU A 13 -7.66 43.48 14.68
N VAL A 14 -7.15 42.27 14.43
CA VAL A 14 -7.93 41.19 13.80
C VAL A 14 -8.65 40.44 14.91
N LYS A 15 -9.97 40.64 15.00
CA LYS A 15 -10.85 39.80 15.83
C LYS A 15 -11.06 38.46 15.12
N MET A 16 -10.59 37.38 15.74
CA MET A 16 -10.93 36.02 15.33
C MET A 16 -12.26 35.65 16.01
N GLU A 17 -13.28 35.37 15.20
CA GLU A 17 -14.54 34.78 15.66
C GLU A 17 -14.32 33.27 15.87
N GLU A 18 -14.57 32.79 17.08
CA GLU A 18 -14.62 31.37 17.40
C GLU A 18 -15.89 30.76 16.81
N GLY A 19 -15.74 29.97 15.75
CA GLY A 19 -16.82 29.14 15.19
C GLY A 19 -16.99 27.87 16.01
N GLU A 20 -18.10 27.74 16.72
CA GLU A 20 -18.53 26.50 17.37
C GLU A 20 -18.82 25.42 16.32
N MET A 21 -17.97 24.39 16.24
CA MET A 21 -18.26 23.16 15.52
C MET A 21 -19.17 22.27 16.37
N GLN A 22 -20.44 22.17 16.00
CA GLN A 22 -21.35 21.15 16.52
C GLN A 22 -21.02 19.80 15.88
N SER A 23 -20.48 18.87 16.67
CA SER A 23 -20.42 17.45 16.33
C SER A 23 -21.80 16.81 16.44
N SER A 24 -22.41 16.45 15.30
CA SER A 24 -23.53 15.51 15.26
C SER A 24 -23.00 14.10 15.01
N SER A 25 -22.96 13.31 16.08
CA SER A 25 -22.80 11.85 16.05
C SER A 25 -24.12 11.22 15.63
N SER A 26 -24.20 10.65 14.43
CA SER A 26 -25.27 9.73 14.05
C SER A 26 -24.69 8.31 14.02
N GLU A 27 -25.02 7.55 15.06
CA GLU A 27 -24.83 6.11 15.13
C GLU A 27 -25.91 5.46 14.24
N GLU A 28 -25.52 4.89 13.11
CA GLU A 28 -26.39 4.01 12.33
C GLU A 28 -25.96 2.55 12.59
N GLU A 29 -26.81 1.87 13.36
CA GLU A 29 -26.74 0.48 13.74
C GLU A 29 -27.35 -0.38 12.62
N GLU A 30 -26.54 -0.92 11.71
CA GLU A 30 -27.02 -1.86 10.69
C GLU A 30 -27.05 -3.29 11.23
N THR A 31 -28.25 -3.74 11.62
CA THR A 31 -28.55 -5.14 11.94
C THR A 31 -28.60 -5.99 10.67
N TYR A 32 -27.59 -6.83 10.44
CA TYR A 32 -27.57 -7.80 9.33
C TYR A 32 -28.39 -9.04 9.68
N THR A 33 -29.51 -9.24 8.99
CA THR A 33 -30.36 -10.44 9.11
C THR A 33 -29.90 -11.52 8.12
N HIS A 34 -29.44 -12.65 8.66
CA HIS A 34 -29.22 -13.88 7.90
C HIS A 34 -30.56 -14.41 7.37
N LYS A 35 -30.73 -14.47 6.05
CA LYS A 35 -31.71 -15.34 5.40
C LYS A 35 -30.99 -16.44 4.65
N GLU A 36 -31.10 -17.65 5.19
CA GLU A 36 -30.83 -18.89 4.48
C GLU A 36 -31.84 -19.03 3.33
N ALA A 37 -31.35 -19.18 2.10
CA ALA A 37 -32.14 -19.68 0.99
C ALA A 37 -31.36 -20.80 0.31
N SER A 38 -31.91 -21.99 0.52
CA SER A 38 -31.57 -23.28 -0.03
C SER A 38 -31.54 -23.31 -1.56
N SER A 39 -30.45 -23.87 -2.11
CA SER A 39 -30.41 -24.94 -3.11
C SER A 39 -31.48 -24.97 -4.21
N THR A 40 -31.07 -24.74 -5.47
CA THR A 40 -30.86 -25.79 -6.49
C THR A 40 -30.82 -25.15 -7.89
N THR A 41 -29.66 -25.14 -8.55
CA THR A 41 -29.59 -25.18 -10.02
C THR A 41 -28.36 -25.96 -10.44
N THR A 42 -28.64 -27.17 -10.93
CA THR A 42 -27.76 -28.05 -11.67
C THR A 42 -27.25 -27.36 -12.93
N THR A 43 -25.94 -27.17 -13.03
CA THR A 43 -25.26 -27.04 -14.32
C THR A 43 -24.06 -27.97 -14.30
N LYS A 44 -24.14 -29.04 -15.09
CA LYS A 44 -23.01 -29.93 -15.41
C LYS A 44 -22.03 -29.13 -16.26
N GLU A 45 -20.90 -28.76 -15.68
CA GLU A 45 -19.69 -28.51 -16.45
C GLU A 45 -18.65 -29.53 -16.00
N GLU A 46 -18.35 -30.45 -16.92
CA GLU A 46 -17.28 -31.42 -16.83
C GLU A 46 -15.93 -30.67 -16.82
N LEU A 47 -15.39 -30.43 -15.63
CA LEU A 47 -13.98 -30.09 -15.46
C LEU A 47 -13.23 -31.41 -15.34
N GLY A 48 -12.54 -31.76 -16.42
CA GLY A 48 -11.70 -32.93 -16.54
C GLY A 48 -10.70 -33.00 -15.39
N GLU A 49 -10.80 -34.08 -14.62
CA GLU A 49 -9.73 -34.56 -13.77
C GLU A 49 -8.61 -35.09 -14.68
N GLU A 50 -7.75 -34.19 -15.15
CA GLU A 50 -6.50 -34.59 -15.77
C GLU A 50 -5.57 -35.15 -14.70
N SER A 51 -5.58 -36.48 -14.67
CA SER A 51 -4.56 -37.38 -14.14
C SER A 51 -3.16 -36.76 -14.10
N LEU A 52 -2.74 -36.29 -12.92
CA LEU A 52 -1.35 -35.96 -12.62
C LEU A 52 -0.52 -37.23 -12.62
N ASN A 53 0.01 -37.57 -13.80
CA ASN A 53 1.00 -38.61 -13.98
C ASN A 53 2.27 -38.27 -13.18
N ASN A 54 2.66 -39.22 -12.33
CA ASN A 54 3.98 -39.32 -11.72
C ASN A 54 5.09 -39.14 -12.76
N SER A 55 5.67 -37.95 -12.81
CA SER A 55 7.08 -37.78 -13.17
C SER A 55 7.71 -37.01 -12.02
N ALA A 56 8.90 -37.44 -11.58
CA ALA A 56 9.58 -36.92 -10.40
C ALA A 56 9.53 -35.40 -10.38
N SER A 57 8.72 -34.84 -9.47
CA SER A 57 8.44 -33.42 -9.39
C SER A 57 9.70 -32.70 -8.94
N ALA A 58 10.47 -32.20 -9.90
CA ALA A 58 11.49 -31.19 -9.60
C ALA A 58 10.77 -30.05 -8.88
N ASP A 59 11.26 -29.65 -7.71
CA ASP A 59 10.65 -28.54 -7.00
C ASP A 59 10.74 -27.31 -7.93
N PRO A 60 9.65 -26.55 -8.11
CA PRO A 60 9.62 -25.43 -9.04
C PRO A 60 10.64 -24.33 -8.71
N LEU A 61 11.29 -24.41 -7.55
CA LEU A 61 12.31 -23.49 -7.06
C LEU A 61 13.74 -23.97 -7.30
N ASP A 62 13.98 -25.23 -7.65
CA ASP A 62 15.33 -25.81 -7.74
C ASP A 62 16.18 -25.20 -8.87
N ASN A 63 15.52 -24.62 -9.87
CA ASN A 63 16.17 -24.03 -11.04
C ASN A 63 16.21 -22.49 -10.99
N LEU A 64 15.84 -21.88 -9.86
CA LEU A 64 15.83 -20.43 -9.72
C LEU A 64 17.21 -19.89 -9.35
N ASP A 65 17.74 -18.97 -10.16
CA ASP A 65 18.90 -18.15 -9.81
C ASP A 65 18.45 -17.03 -8.85
N LEU A 66 18.43 -17.36 -7.55
CA LEU A 66 18.00 -16.45 -6.50
C LEU A 66 18.79 -15.12 -6.48
N PRO A 67 20.13 -15.11 -6.62
CA PRO A 67 20.88 -13.86 -6.77
C PRO A 67 20.38 -12.97 -7.91
N ALA A 68 20.21 -13.51 -9.11
CA ALA A 68 19.74 -12.72 -10.26
C ALA A 68 18.32 -12.17 -10.04
N ILE A 69 17.46 -12.94 -9.39
CA ILE A 69 16.10 -12.51 -9.04
C ILE A 69 16.11 -11.43 -7.98
N ALA A 70 16.99 -11.52 -6.98
CA ALA A 70 17.14 -10.49 -5.96
C ALA A 70 17.64 -9.17 -6.58
N ASP A 71 18.62 -9.23 -7.48
CA ASP A 71 19.12 -8.05 -8.19
C ASP A 71 18.03 -7.42 -9.05
N LEU A 72 17.29 -8.24 -9.81
CA LEU A 72 16.15 -7.77 -10.61
C LEU A 72 15.06 -7.16 -9.73
N PHE A 73 14.76 -7.78 -8.60
CA PHE A 73 13.79 -7.29 -7.64
C PHE A 73 14.18 -5.91 -7.11
N GLU A 74 15.44 -5.73 -6.71
CA GLU A 74 15.92 -4.44 -6.20
C GLU A 74 15.93 -3.36 -7.30
N MET A 75 16.26 -3.70 -8.55
CA MET A 75 16.10 -2.77 -9.67
C MET A 75 14.64 -2.35 -9.85
N CYS A 76 13.71 -3.31 -9.89
CA CYS A 76 12.30 -3.04 -10.12
C CYS A 76 11.64 -2.27 -8.97
N LYS A 77 12.14 -2.45 -7.74
CA LYS A 77 11.64 -1.77 -6.53
C LYS A 77 11.63 -0.26 -6.65
N SER A 78 12.64 0.31 -7.34
CA SER A 78 12.73 1.75 -7.61
C SER A 78 11.60 2.28 -8.52
N MET A 79 11.02 1.42 -9.36
CA MET A 79 9.99 1.82 -10.33
C MET A 79 8.57 1.50 -9.85
N CYS A 80 8.37 0.33 -9.23
CA CYS A 80 7.05 -0.22 -8.97
C CYS A 80 6.64 -0.18 -7.50
N GLY A 81 7.57 0.07 -6.57
CA GLY A 81 7.34 -0.07 -5.13
C GLY A 81 7.51 -1.52 -4.64
N GLN A 82 8.03 -1.67 -3.42
CA GLN A 82 8.35 -2.98 -2.84
C GLN A 82 7.09 -3.82 -2.60
N ARG A 83 6.00 -3.20 -2.14
CA ARG A 83 4.71 -3.87 -1.90
C ARG A 83 4.14 -4.46 -3.18
N ASN A 84 4.11 -3.70 -4.25
CA ASN A 84 3.50 -4.15 -5.52
C ASN A 84 4.23 -5.38 -6.07
N LEU A 85 5.56 -5.34 -6.07
CA LEU A 85 6.37 -6.47 -6.51
C LEU A 85 6.22 -7.68 -5.60
N SER A 86 6.21 -7.47 -4.28
CA SER A 86 6.06 -8.56 -3.31
C SER A 86 4.69 -9.25 -3.43
N VAL A 87 3.62 -8.48 -3.66
CA VAL A 87 2.26 -8.99 -3.85
C VAL A 87 2.14 -9.77 -5.16
N LEU A 88 2.70 -9.24 -6.24
CA LEU A 88 2.72 -9.91 -7.55
C LEU A 88 3.46 -11.23 -7.47
N LEU A 89 4.66 -11.23 -6.90
CA LEU A 89 5.48 -12.43 -6.75
C LEU A 89 4.78 -13.46 -5.85
N TYR A 90 4.11 -13.00 -4.79
CA TYR A 90 3.38 -13.88 -3.88
C TYR A 90 2.23 -14.55 -4.63
N SER A 91 1.46 -13.78 -5.41
CA SER A 91 0.36 -14.30 -6.22
C SER A 91 0.85 -15.33 -7.25
N LEU A 92 1.99 -15.08 -7.90
CA LEU A 92 2.61 -16.02 -8.85
C LEU A 92 3.00 -17.33 -8.17
N MET A 93 3.66 -17.26 -7.01
CA MET A 93 4.09 -18.45 -6.26
C MET A 93 2.90 -19.26 -5.75
N ARG A 94 1.82 -18.60 -5.32
CA ARG A 94 0.58 -19.28 -4.95
C ARG A 94 -0.07 -19.97 -6.15
N HIS A 95 -0.03 -19.36 -7.32
CA HIS A 95 -0.59 -19.93 -8.55
C HIS A 95 0.16 -21.20 -9.01
N VAL A 96 1.49 -21.22 -8.86
CA VAL A 96 2.34 -22.39 -9.19
C VAL A 96 2.30 -23.47 -8.09
N GLY A 97 1.59 -23.23 -6.99
CA GLY A 97 1.42 -24.22 -5.91
C GLY A 97 2.59 -24.30 -4.93
N VAL A 98 3.48 -23.29 -4.90
CA VAL A 98 4.59 -23.24 -3.93
C VAL A 98 4.04 -23.21 -2.51
N THR A 99 4.67 -23.93 -1.57
CA THR A 99 4.19 -23.93 -0.18
C THR A 99 4.40 -22.55 0.47
N TRP A 100 3.63 -22.26 1.52
CA TRP A 100 3.78 -21.00 2.23
C TRP A 100 5.18 -20.82 2.83
N ARG A 101 5.77 -21.92 3.33
CA ARG A 101 7.09 -21.89 3.97
C ARG A 101 8.18 -21.57 2.94
N ASP A 102 8.18 -22.28 1.81
CA ASP A 102 9.19 -22.08 0.77
C ASP A 102 9.09 -20.68 0.15
N ALA A 103 7.86 -20.17 0.00
CA ALA A 103 7.64 -18.80 -0.43
C ALA A 103 8.18 -17.78 0.58
N ASP A 104 7.98 -17.99 1.88
CA ASP A 104 8.46 -17.06 2.91
C ASP A 104 10.00 -17.07 3.02
N ASP A 105 10.61 -18.25 2.85
CA ASP A 105 12.07 -18.41 2.80
C ASP A 105 12.65 -17.71 1.57
N LEU A 106 12.05 -17.92 0.37
CA LEU A 106 12.46 -17.21 -0.85
C LEU A 106 12.34 -15.70 -0.68
N PHE A 107 11.21 -15.22 -0.16
CA PHE A 107 10.96 -13.79 0.04
C PHE A 107 11.98 -13.14 0.98
N THR A 108 12.40 -13.88 2.01
CA THR A 108 13.43 -13.43 2.93
C THR A 108 14.78 -13.31 2.24
N ASN A 109 15.11 -14.27 1.37
CA ASN A 109 16.37 -14.27 0.64
C ASN A 109 16.48 -13.14 -0.38
N ILE A 110 15.37 -12.75 -1.02
CA ILE A 110 15.35 -11.68 -2.03
C ILE A 110 15.05 -10.28 -1.45
N GLY A 111 14.83 -10.17 -0.14
CA GLY A 111 14.48 -8.89 0.51
C GLY A 111 13.07 -8.37 0.22
N ALA A 112 12.13 -9.25 -0.15
CA ALA A 112 10.73 -8.91 -0.36
C ALA A 112 9.95 -8.82 0.98
N LEU A 113 8.71 -8.33 0.93
CA LEU A 113 7.83 -8.33 2.11
C LEU A 113 7.43 -9.76 2.50
N ARG A 114 7.66 -10.18 3.75
CA ARG A 114 7.25 -11.51 4.26
C ARG A 114 5.88 -11.96 3.76
N CYS A 115 5.71 -13.27 3.55
CA CYS A 115 4.51 -13.83 2.92
C CYS A 115 3.21 -13.39 3.62
N GLN A 116 3.23 -13.24 4.95
CA GLN A 116 2.08 -12.73 5.70
C GLN A 116 1.69 -11.30 5.30
N ALA A 117 2.66 -10.41 5.13
CA ALA A 117 2.42 -9.04 4.69
C ALA A 117 1.93 -9.02 3.23
N SER A 118 2.59 -9.77 2.35
CA SER A 118 2.20 -9.90 0.94
C SER A 118 0.80 -10.48 0.78
N HIS A 119 0.41 -11.45 1.59
CA HIS A 119 -0.94 -12.00 1.60
C HIS A 119 -1.99 -11.00 2.09
N LYS A 120 -1.68 -10.21 3.13
CA LYS A 120 -2.55 -9.11 3.60
C LYS A 120 -2.79 -8.12 2.47
N TRP A 121 -1.73 -7.68 1.80
CA TRP A 121 -1.83 -6.71 0.71
C TRP A 121 -2.51 -7.28 -0.53
N LEU A 122 -2.34 -8.57 -0.82
CA LEU A 122 -3.11 -9.24 -1.88
C LEU A 122 -4.61 -9.17 -1.60
N LYS A 123 -5.05 -9.35 -0.35
CA LYS A 123 -6.48 -9.23 -0.01
C LYS A 123 -7.02 -7.82 -0.24
N VAL A 124 -6.24 -6.79 0.12
CA VAL A 124 -6.59 -5.38 -0.12
C VAL A 124 -6.63 -5.08 -1.62
N PHE A 125 -5.69 -5.62 -2.38
CA PHE A 125 -5.67 -5.50 -3.84
C PHE A 125 -6.92 -6.13 -4.47
N LEU A 126 -7.27 -7.35 -4.05
CA LEU A 126 -8.44 -8.07 -4.54
C LEU A 126 -9.78 -7.46 -4.08
N SER A 127 -9.81 -6.71 -2.98
CA SER A 127 -11.01 -6.00 -2.55
C SER A 127 -11.30 -4.75 -3.39
N GLY A 128 -10.47 -4.43 -4.39
CA GLY A 128 -10.64 -3.28 -5.27
C GLY A 128 -10.32 -1.93 -4.61
N TYR A 129 -9.76 -1.93 -3.39
CA TYR A 129 -9.41 -0.72 -2.67
C TYR A 129 -7.97 -0.31 -3.01
N THR A 130 -7.80 0.21 -4.23
CA THR A 130 -6.49 0.51 -4.81
C THR A 130 -5.77 1.68 -4.15
N GLU A 131 -6.51 2.61 -3.52
CA GLU A 131 -5.93 3.78 -2.83
C GLU A 131 -5.00 3.35 -1.69
N ALA A 132 -5.48 2.50 -0.77
CA ALA A 132 -4.66 1.95 0.30
C ALA A 132 -3.47 1.12 -0.22
N PHE A 133 -3.57 0.59 -1.44
CA PHE A 133 -2.50 -0.17 -2.07
C PHE A 133 -1.39 0.75 -2.58
N THR A 134 -1.74 1.91 -3.18
CA THR A 134 -0.80 2.92 -3.69
C THR A 134 -0.15 3.78 -2.60
N GLU A 135 -0.73 3.84 -1.41
CA GLU A 135 -0.20 4.60 -0.27
C GLU A 135 0.95 3.86 0.44
N GLU A 136 2.02 3.55 -0.30
CA GLU A 136 3.23 2.96 0.26
C GLU A 136 4.12 4.05 0.87
N GLY A 137 4.08 4.20 2.19
CA GLY A 137 5.06 5.01 2.94
C GLY A 137 4.61 6.40 3.39
N ARG A 138 3.42 6.87 3.00
CA ARG A 138 2.82 8.07 3.59
C ARG A 138 2.13 7.68 4.89
N GLY A 139 2.89 7.67 5.99
CA GLY A 139 2.41 7.24 7.30
C GLY A 139 1.23 8.06 7.79
N GLY A 140 0.00 7.70 7.37
CA GLY A 140 -1.30 8.07 7.93
C GLY A 140 -1.62 9.57 8.10
N LYS A 141 -0.70 10.47 7.76
CA LYS A 141 -0.89 11.91 7.85
C LYS A 141 -1.17 12.43 6.46
N HIS A 142 -2.42 12.39 6.05
CA HIS A 142 -2.97 13.38 5.12
C HIS A 142 -3.13 14.72 5.86
N SER A 143 -2.06 15.21 6.50
CA SER A 143 -1.99 16.65 6.69
C SER A 143 -1.74 17.21 5.31
N ASP A 144 -2.54 18.17 4.88
CA ASP A 144 -2.48 18.90 3.61
C ASP A 144 -1.14 19.68 3.47
N SER A 145 -0.05 18.93 3.58
CA SER A 145 1.31 19.41 3.68
C SER A 145 1.77 19.70 2.28
N PHE A 146 2.24 20.93 2.06
CA PHE A 146 2.81 21.35 0.79
C PHE A 146 3.85 20.34 0.23
N TYR A 147 4.57 19.66 1.11
CA TYR A 147 5.60 18.67 0.77
C TYR A 147 5.03 17.34 0.22
N ASP A 148 3.75 17.05 0.43
CA ASP A 148 3.08 15.87 -0.15
C ASP A 148 2.79 16.03 -1.64
N ILE A 149 2.76 17.26 -2.16
CA ILE A 149 2.56 17.56 -3.58
C ILE A 149 3.91 17.66 -4.30
N PHE A 150 4.97 18.04 -3.59
CA PHE A 150 6.31 18.28 -4.14
C PHE A 150 7.40 17.59 -3.31
N PRO A 151 7.52 16.25 -3.41
CA PRO A 151 8.50 15.47 -2.64
C PRO A 151 9.95 15.88 -2.90
N GLU A 152 10.25 16.42 -4.08
CA GLU A 152 11.56 16.97 -4.45
C GLU A 152 11.96 18.18 -3.58
N ILE A 153 11.00 18.99 -3.16
CA ILE A 153 11.24 20.19 -2.34
C ILE A 153 11.56 19.80 -0.89
N GLU A 154 11.01 18.69 -0.39
CA GLU A 154 11.30 18.21 0.97
C GLU A 154 12.79 17.83 1.12
N CYS A 155 13.36 17.16 0.11
CA CYS A 155 14.77 16.80 0.09
C CYS A 155 15.67 18.04 0.10
N GLU A 156 15.32 19.08 -0.67
CA GLU A 156 16.08 20.33 -0.68
C GLU A 156 15.95 21.08 0.65
N ALA A 157 14.74 21.21 1.22
CA ALA A 157 14.51 21.91 2.48
C ALA A 157 15.27 21.29 3.67
N ARG A 158 15.43 19.97 3.70
CA ARG A 158 16.25 19.28 4.71
C ARG A 158 17.75 19.55 4.56
N ALA A 159 18.24 19.81 3.35
CA ALA A 159 19.64 20.13 3.13
C ALA A 159 20.01 21.53 3.69
N TYR A 160 19.05 22.47 3.71
CA TYR A 160 19.27 23.84 4.18
C TYR A 160 19.10 24.03 5.69
N THR A 161 18.55 23.06 6.43
CA THR A 161 18.29 23.21 7.88
C THR A 161 19.46 22.83 8.78
N VAL A 162 20.61 22.44 8.22
CA VAL A 162 21.79 21.94 8.98
C VAL A 162 22.87 23.01 9.21
N GLU A 163 22.77 24.20 8.61
CA GLU A 163 23.75 25.30 8.79
C GLU A 163 23.14 26.57 9.42
N GLY A 164 22.43 26.41 10.54
CA GLY A 164 21.89 27.53 11.34
C GLY A 164 22.38 27.53 12.78
#